data_AF-A0A2I8DN88-F1
#
_entry.id   AF-A0A2I8DN88-F1
#
_cell.length_a   1.000
_cell.length_b   1.000
_cell.length_c   1.000
_cell.angle_alpha   90.00
_cell.angle_beta   90.00
_cell.angle_gamma   90.00
#
_symmetry.space_group_name_H-M   'P 1'
#
loop_
_entity.id
_entity.type
_entity.pdbx_description
1 polymer ?
#
loop_
_entity_poly.entity_id
_entity_poly.type
_entity_poly.pdbx_seq_one_letter_code
_entity_poly.pdbx_strand_id
1 'polypeptide(L)'
;MFHRLFHRPTRAPQEGPASRLLVGLLLAGGVALPAVDAWAQNVPARATTCRIASLGDGQTSGGAWIPPQIGNVGGSQVIPDGTVLAVRSVTLSSIGTLVPTASTDRFYLAAGATWAGVRPDGSTVFPSNVQGIGIRLRAGPEANAAEVSAATEIRAVQNSEQLAMRTGVHSAEAEVLTGLRVELVKLGSDVLPGIGVFPVTGMATGYQGARMRFKIVQVKSQPVAEGTDLGPIMDPCNASFDFNIDQLISGGGTTPPVVTAVCAVDASYQGSGREVPMGPVTRGSFPGRGDRAGSVPFDISLSNCAARAKPKISFSPGFQGKVPGWPNVLRLDQSDINHARNLGIVLTRRDDPGKEVNIGDAPEAGPYIQFPQYGTLQDGETTTLELAAHYVRTDHEGQGGVTPGPANSSVRFQVRYD
;
A
#
# COMPACT_ATOMS: atom_id res chain seq x y z
N MET A 1 -19.52 0.05 -34.36
CA MET A 1 -18.92 1.20 -35.08
C MET A 1 -17.54 1.43 -34.49
N PHE A 2 -16.51 1.12 -35.25
CA PHE A 2 -15.10 1.13 -34.85
C PHE A 2 -14.52 2.56 -34.93
N HIS A 3 -13.69 2.97 -33.96
CA HIS A 3 -12.33 3.45 -34.25
C HIS A 3 -11.48 3.60 -32.98
N ARG A 4 -10.40 2.80 -32.93
CA ARG A 4 -9.20 3.01 -32.12
C ARG A 4 -8.28 3.96 -32.88
N LEU A 5 -7.70 4.95 -32.21
CA LEU A 5 -6.58 5.75 -32.71
C LEU A 5 -5.29 5.32 -31.98
N PHE A 6 -4.42 4.64 -32.73
CA PHE A 6 -3.02 4.40 -32.39
C PHE A 6 -2.18 5.53 -32.98
N HIS A 7 -1.34 6.18 -32.19
CA HIS A 7 -0.25 7.01 -32.70
C HIS A 7 1.03 6.18 -32.81
N ARG A 8 1.57 6.08 -34.03
CA ARG A 8 2.92 5.58 -34.35
C ARG A 8 3.91 6.75 -34.47
N PRO A 9 5.22 6.49 -34.30
CA PRO A 9 6.27 7.51 -34.34
C PRO A 9 6.71 7.85 -35.77
N THR A 10 7.11 9.11 -35.96
CA THR A 10 7.66 9.67 -37.19
C THR A 10 9.15 9.34 -37.34
N ARG A 11 9.55 9.00 -38.58
CA ARG A 11 10.91 8.71 -39.01
C ARG A 11 11.33 9.75 -40.07
N ALA A 12 12.57 10.24 -39.93
CA ALA A 12 13.47 10.87 -40.92
C ALA A 12 13.04 12.22 -41.55
N PRO A 13 14.04 13.03 -41.97
CA PRO A 13 14.55 12.84 -43.32
C PRO A 13 16.08 12.84 -43.46
N GLN A 14 16.47 12.33 -44.62
CA GLN A 14 17.79 12.05 -45.16
C GLN A 14 17.97 12.97 -46.36
N GLU A 15 19.04 13.78 -46.42
CA GLU A 15 19.50 14.45 -47.65
C GLU A 15 21.04 14.51 -47.67
N GLY A 16 21.65 14.02 -48.76
CA GLY A 16 23.05 14.28 -49.15
C GLY A 16 23.17 15.59 -49.95
N PRO A 17 24.13 15.79 -50.90
CA PRO A 17 25.23 14.92 -51.33
C PRO A 17 26.60 15.63 -51.56
N ALA A 18 27.60 14.79 -51.91
CA ALA A 18 28.71 15.02 -52.85
C ALA A 18 29.80 16.09 -52.58
N SER A 19 31.06 15.65 -52.52
CA SER A 19 32.01 15.85 -53.64
C SER A 19 33.32 15.07 -53.48
N ARG A 20 33.85 14.68 -54.65
CA ARG A 20 34.98 13.79 -54.93
C ARG A 20 36.34 14.49 -54.80
N LEU A 21 37.40 13.72 -54.50
CA LEU A 21 38.72 13.67 -55.18
C LEU A 21 39.59 12.64 -54.42
N LEU A 22 39.83 11.42 -54.93
CA LEU A 22 40.84 10.96 -55.90
C LEU A 22 42.32 10.99 -55.42
N VAL A 23 42.89 9.78 -55.43
CA VAL A 23 44.30 9.36 -55.60
C VAL A 23 45.26 9.48 -54.43
N GLY A 24 45.80 8.31 -54.04
CA GLY A 24 46.99 8.18 -53.21
C GLY A 24 47.30 6.73 -52.89
N LEU A 25 47.68 5.95 -53.90
CA LEU A 25 48.20 4.58 -53.77
C LEU A 25 49.58 4.64 -53.10
N LEU A 26 49.78 3.96 -51.97
CA LEU A 26 51.11 3.51 -51.52
C LEU A 26 50.95 2.20 -50.73
N LEU A 27 51.37 1.12 -51.39
CA LEU A 27 51.68 -0.18 -50.81
C LEU A 27 52.95 -0.05 -49.94
N ALA A 28 52.91 -0.52 -48.69
CA ALA A 28 53.97 -1.32 -48.06
C ALA A 28 53.72 -1.52 -46.55
N GLY A 29 53.81 -2.77 -46.08
CA GLY A 29 54.13 -3.08 -44.68
C GLY A 29 52.95 -3.31 -43.74
N GLY A 30 52.12 -4.32 -44.02
CA GLY A 30 51.19 -4.84 -43.02
C GLY A 30 51.92 -5.48 -41.85
N VAL A 31 52.05 -4.74 -40.74
CA VAL A 31 52.15 -5.32 -39.40
C VAL A 31 50.78 -5.13 -38.77
N ALA A 32 49.91 -6.13 -38.95
CA ALA A 32 48.73 -6.26 -38.11
C ALA A 32 49.23 -6.54 -36.69
N LEU A 33 49.36 -5.50 -35.88
CA LEU A 33 49.41 -5.68 -34.44
C LEU A 33 48.07 -6.34 -34.06
N PRO A 34 48.06 -7.56 -33.50
CA PRO A 34 46.85 -8.03 -32.89
C PRO A 34 46.52 -7.01 -31.80
N ALA A 35 45.37 -6.34 -31.93
CA ALA A 35 44.69 -5.80 -30.76
C ALA A 35 44.36 -7.02 -29.90
N VAL A 36 45.33 -7.45 -29.09
CA VAL A 36 45.09 -8.34 -27.98
C VAL A 36 44.30 -7.46 -27.03
N ASP A 37 42.97 -7.51 -27.16
CA ASP A 37 42.12 -7.17 -26.04
C ASP A 37 42.58 -8.09 -24.92
N ALA A 38 43.49 -7.57 -24.08
CA ALA A 38 43.94 -8.25 -22.90
C ALA A 38 42.72 -8.31 -21.99
N TRP A 39 41.93 -9.38 -22.15
CA TRP A 39 40.86 -9.73 -21.24
C TRP A 39 41.48 -9.72 -19.84
N ALA A 40 41.16 -8.70 -19.06
CA ALA A 40 41.68 -8.55 -17.72
C ALA A 40 41.31 -9.84 -16.97
N GLN A 41 42.30 -10.68 -16.70
CA GLN A 41 42.07 -11.94 -16.00
C GLN A 41 41.62 -11.60 -14.59
N ASN A 42 40.58 -12.28 -14.11
CA ASN A 42 40.17 -12.18 -12.72
C ASN A 42 41.05 -13.13 -11.89
N VAL A 43 41.68 -12.60 -10.85
CA VAL A 43 42.42 -13.37 -9.84
C VAL A 43 41.52 -13.65 -8.64
N PRO A 44 41.68 -14.82 -7.99
CA PRO A 44 40.99 -15.10 -6.73
C PRO A 44 41.27 -14.00 -5.70
N ALA A 45 40.25 -13.64 -4.93
CA ALA A 45 40.36 -12.65 -3.88
C ALA A 45 39.74 -13.16 -2.58
N ARG A 46 40.17 -12.57 -1.47
CA ARG A 46 39.57 -12.78 -0.14
C ARG A 46 39.21 -11.43 0.47
N ALA A 47 38.13 -11.39 1.24
CA ALA A 47 37.77 -10.26 2.07
C ALA A 47 38.65 -10.22 3.33
N THR A 48 39.23 -9.06 3.63
CA THR A 48 40.05 -8.82 4.84
C THR A 48 39.31 -8.04 5.92
N THR A 49 38.29 -7.29 5.54
CA THR A 49 37.40 -6.58 6.45
C THR A 49 36.01 -6.59 5.89
N CYS A 50 35.01 -6.72 6.75
CA CYS A 50 33.62 -6.61 6.35
C CYS A 50 32.89 -5.59 7.22
N ARG A 51 31.96 -4.86 6.62
CA ARG A 51 31.08 -3.91 7.28
C ARG A 51 29.66 -4.07 6.74
N ILE A 52 28.69 -3.77 7.59
CA ILE A 52 27.27 -3.75 7.23
C ILE A 52 26.87 -2.28 7.20
N ALA A 53 26.30 -1.81 6.09
CA ALA A 53 25.80 -0.44 5.99
C ALA A 53 24.57 -0.26 6.89
N SER A 54 24.47 0.87 7.58
CA SER A 54 23.30 1.13 8.42
C SER A 54 22.11 1.58 7.58
N LEU A 55 20.90 1.46 8.16
CA LEU A 55 19.67 1.92 7.51
C LEU A 55 19.58 3.45 7.36
N GLY A 56 20.44 4.19 8.06
CA GLY A 56 20.46 5.67 8.10
C GLY A 56 21.46 6.32 7.16
N ASP A 57 22.39 5.55 6.56
CA ASP A 57 23.50 6.10 5.75
C ASP A 57 23.09 6.46 4.31
N GLY A 58 21.80 6.39 3.98
CA GLY A 58 21.27 6.69 2.63
C GLY A 58 21.62 5.63 1.56
N GLN A 59 22.27 4.53 1.94
CA GLN A 59 22.67 3.44 1.03
C GLN A 59 21.74 2.23 1.05
N THR A 60 20.77 2.20 1.94
CA THR A 60 19.74 1.16 1.99
C THR A 60 18.42 1.74 1.51
N SER A 61 17.84 1.09 0.51
CA SER A 61 16.52 1.45 -0.01
C SER A 61 15.48 0.54 0.61
N GLY A 62 14.40 1.14 1.11
CA GLY A 62 13.23 0.42 1.57
C GLY A 62 12.02 0.88 0.77
N GLY A 63 11.25 -0.07 0.24
CA GLY A 63 9.99 0.21 -0.41
C GLY A 63 8.95 0.78 0.56
N ALA A 64 7.88 1.34 0.00
CA ALA A 64 6.69 1.65 0.79
C ALA A 64 6.00 0.36 1.28
N TRP A 65 5.21 0.49 2.33
CA TRP A 65 4.32 -0.59 2.77
C TRP A 65 3.21 -0.84 1.76
N ILE A 66 2.93 -2.12 1.50
CA ILE A 66 1.89 -2.55 0.57
C ILE A 66 0.95 -3.54 1.30
N PRO A 67 -0.32 -3.18 1.54
CA PRO A 67 -0.88 -1.82 1.45
C PRO A 67 -0.33 -0.92 2.58
N PRO A 68 -0.34 0.42 2.40
CA PRO A 68 0.07 1.37 3.45
C PRO A 68 -0.96 1.49 4.59
N GLN A 69 -2.19 1.06 4.35
CA GLN A 69 -3.26 0.98 5.33
C GLN A 69 -3.87 -0.41 5.32
N ILE A 70 -3.92 -1.03 6.49
CA ILE A 70 -4.56 -2.32 6.73
C ILE A 70 -5.94 -2.05 7.33
N GLY A 71 -6.98 -2.41 6.61
CA GLY A 71 -8.36 -2.38 7.08
C GLY A 71 -8.85 -3.75 7.52
N ASN A 72 -9.89 -3.78 8.34
CA ASN A 72 -10.72 -4.96 8.57
C ASN A 72 -9.99 -6.19 9.13
N VAL A 73 -8.95 -5.99 9.93
CA VAL A 73 -8.23 -7.08 10.62
C VAL A 73 -9.08 -7.72 11.73
N GLY A 74 -10.11 -7.00 12.16
CA GLY A 74 -11.12 -7.48 13.08
C GLY A 74 -12.09 -8.45 12.43
N GLY A 75 -12.77 -8.06 11.33
CA GLY A 75 -14.14 -8.46 10.97
C GLY A 75 -14.49 -9.96 10.81
N SER A 76 -15.76 -10.25 10.50
CA SER A 76 -16.35 -11.61 10.36
C SER A 76 -15.69 -12.46 9.29
N GLN A 77 -14.94 -11.85 8.37
CA GLN A 77 -13.92 -12.61 7.66
C GLN A 77 -12.81 -12.98 8.64
N VAL A 78 -12.90 -14.20 9.16
CA VAL A 78 -11.81 -14.84 9.92
C VAL A 78 -10.57 -14.83 9.04
N ILE A 79 -9.73 -13.79 9.19
CA ILE A 79 -8.40 -13.78 8.60
C ILE A 79 -7.60 -14.82 9.39
N PRO A 80 -7.13 -15.91 8.75
CA PRO A 80 -6.40 -16.94 9.48
C PRO A 80 -5.14 -16.37 10.13
N ASP A 81 -4.79 -16.90 11.30
CA ASP A 81 -3.52 -16.58 11.94
C ASP A 81 -2.34 -16.86 10.99
N GLY A 82 -1.37 -15.97 10.98
CA GLY A 82 -0.22 -16.02 10.08
C GLY A 82 -0.47 -15.44 8.68
N THR A 83 -1.70 -15.01 8.36
CA THR A 83 -1.97 -14.28 7.11
C THR A 83 -1.17 -12.98 7.07
N VAL A 84 -0.49 -12.73 5.95
CA VAL A 84 0.22 -11.48 5.68
C VAL A 84 -0.78 -10.38 5.36
N LEU A 85 -0.75 -9.31 6.17
CA LEU A 85 -1.63 -8.15 6.07
C LEU A 85 -1.00 -7.00 5.30
N ALA A 86 0.32 -6.80 5.47
CA ALA A 86 1.10 -5.87 4.68
C ALA A 86 2.55 -6.34 4.58
N VAL A 87 3.22 -5.90 3.53
CA VAL A 87 4.62 -6.22 3.26
C VAL A 87 5.42 -4.96 2.93
N ARG A 88 6.68 -4.98 3.33
CA ARG A 88 7.70 -4.03 2.91
C ARG A 88 8.97 -4.78 2.52
N SER A 89 9.58 -4.37 1.42
CA SER A 89 10.92 -4.84 1.03
C SER A 89 11.99 -3.85 1.48
N VAL A 90 13.07 -4.36 2.05
CA VAL A 90 14.24 -3.61 2.51
C VAL A 90 15.48 -4.27 1.90
N THR A 91 16.44 -3.50 1.42
CA THR A 91 17.73 -4.05 0.95
C THR A 91 18.83 -3.65 1.92
N LEU A 92 19.56 -4.63 2.44
CA LEU A 92 20.74 -4.44 3.29
C LEU A 92 22.01 -4.55 2.44
N SER A 93 22.89 -3.57 2.54
CA SER A 93 24.20 -3.61 1.88
C SER A 93 25.28 -4.06 2.87
N SER A 94 26.06 -5.05 2.47
CA SER A 94 27.28 -5.47 3.17
C SER A 94 28.48 -5.33 2.25
N ILE A 95 29.57 -4.76 2.77
CA ILE A 95 30.74 -4.43 1.97
C ILE A 95 31.96 -5.15 2.55
N GLY A 96 32.65 -5.89 1.69
CA GLY A 96 33.91 -6.56 1.99
C GLY A 96 35.06 -5.92 1.23
N THR A 97 36.14 -5.57 1.93
CA THR A 97 37.39 -5.10 1.31
C THR A 97 38.16 -6.32 0.82
N LEU A 98 38.31 -6.44 -0.49
CA LEU A 98 38.98 -7.55 -1.16
C LEU A 98 40.48 -7.28 -1.32
N VAL A 99 41.28 -8.32 -1.13
CA VAL A 99 42.69 -8.37 -1.50
C VAL A 99 42.95 -9.60 -2.36
N PRO A 100 43.90 -9.53 -3.30
CA PRO A 100 44.22 -10.70 -4.12
C PRO A 100 44.84 -11.78 -3.25
N THR A 101 44.59 -13.04 -3.56
CA THR A 101 45.17 -14.18 -2.85
C THR A 101 45.87 -15.12 -3.82
N ALA A 102 47.02 -15.63 -3.40
CA ALA A 102 47.74 -16.69 -4.13
C ALA A 102 47.11 -18.08 -3.92
N SER A 103 46.10 -18.17 -3.04
CA SER A 103 45.38 -19.42 -2.84
C SER A 103 44.54 -19.80 -4.06
N THR A 104 44.49 -21.10 -4.36
CA THR A 104 43.54 -21.69 -5.32
C THR A 104 42.13 -21.84 -4.76
N ASP A 105 41.95 -21.53 -3.47
CA ASP A 105 40.66 -21.58 -2.81
C ASP A 105 39.70 -20.52 -3.38
N ARG A 106 38.42 -20.90 -3.45
CA ARG A 106 37.33 -19.97 -3.77
C ARG A 106 36.81 -19.38 -2.47
N PHE A 107 36.60 -18.07 -2.45
CA PHE A 107 36.02 -17.38 -1.31
C PHE A 107 34.67 -16.79 -1.70
N TYR A 108 33.75 -16.78 -0.75
CA TYR A 108 32.41 -16.22 -0.87
C TYR A 108 32.12 -15.41 0.39
N LEU A 109 31.21 -14.45 0.29
CA LEU A 109 30.60 -13.81 1.44
C LEU A 109 29.24 -14.46 1.69
N ALA A 110 29.02 -14.93 2.91
CA ALA A 110 27.74 -15.46 3.36
C ALA A 110 27.09 -14.49 4.34
N ALA A 111 25.85 -14.12 4.04
CA ALA A 111 24.99 -13.32 4.90
C ALA A 111 24.05 -14.23 5.70
N GLY A 112 23.76 -13.86 6.94
CA GLY A 112 22.83 -14.58 7.80
C GLY A 112 22.06 -13.68 8.74
N ALA A 113 20.94 -14.18 9.25
CA ALA A 113 20.06 -13.44 10.14
C ALA A 113 19.46 -14.33 11.25
N THR A 114 19.16 -13.72 12.40
CA THR A 114 18.37 -14.33 13.48
C THR A 114 17.62 -13.24 14.25
N TRP A 115 16.53 -13.60 14.92
CA TRP A 115 15.95 -12.72 15.93
C TRP A 115 16.77 -12.77 17.21
N ALA A 116 17.10 -11.60 17.76
CA ALA A 116 17.83 -11.43 19.01
C ALA A 116 17.01 -10.58 20.00
N GLY A 117 17.37 -10.67 21.29
CA GLY A 117 16.67 -9.94 22.36
C GLY A 117 15.29 -10.52 22.72
N VAL A 118 14.99 -11.71 22.21
CA VAL A 118 13.81 -12.55 22.50
C VAL A 118 14.28 -13.95 22.91
N ARG A 119 13.37 -14.77 23.44
CA ARG A 119 13.68 -16.16 23.78
C ARG A 119 14.00 -16.95 22.49
N PRO A 120 15.09 -17.72 22.43
CA PRO A 120 15.44 -18.53 21.26
C PRO A 120 14.62 -19.83 21.25
N ASP A 121 13.32 -19.73 20.97
CA ASP A 121 12.38 -20.85 20.94
C ASP A 121 12.00 -21.30 19.52
N GLY A 122 12.67 -20.74 18.49
CA GLY A 122 12.38 -21.01 17.08
C GLY A 122 11.25 -20.18 16.51
N SER A 123 10.59 -19.31 17.30
CA SER A 123 9.53 -18.44 16.81
C SER A 123 10.02 -17.52 15.69
N THR A 124 9.21 -17.35 14.65
CA THR A 124 9.53 -16.50 13.49
C THR A 124 8.71 -15.22 13.44
N VAL A 125 7.73 -15.09 14.33
CA VAL A 125 6.79 -13.97 14.41
C VAL A 125 6.73 -13.46 15.84
N PHE A 126 6.79 -12.14 16.01
CA PHE A 126 6.72 -11.49 17.32
C PHE A 126 5.66 -10.38 17.36
N PRO A 127 4.97 -10.18 18.50
CA PRO A 127 3.92 -9.16 18.61
C PRO A 127 4.44 -7.72 18.38
N SER A 128 3.70 -6.96 17.57
CA SER A 128 3.94 -5.53 17.34
C SER A 128 3.29 -4.66 18.42
N ASN A 129 3.53 -3.35 18.39
CA ASN A 129 2.86 -2.38 19.26
C ASN A 129 1.33 -2.28 19.05
N VAL A 130 0.79 -2.94 18.01
CA VAL A 130 -0.65 -3.04 17.74
C VAL A 130 -1.11 -4.47 18.06
N GLN A 131 -2.07 -4.59 18.97
CA GLN A 131 -2.64 -5.90 19.36
C GLN A 131 -3.23 -6.63 18.16
N GLY A 132 -3.02 -7.95 18.10
CA GLY A 132 -3.47 -8.79 16.98
C GLY A 132 -2.59 -8.72 15.72
N ILE A 133 -1.51 -7.93 15.75
CA ILE A 133 -0.55 -7.77 14.64
C ILE A 133 0.83 -8.21 15.08
N GLY A 134 1.43 -9.14 14.33
CA GLY A 134 2.79 -9.61 14.48
C GLY A 134 3.71 -9.06 13.41
N ILE A 135 5.01 -9.08 13.68
CA ILE A 135 6.07 -8.77 12.73
C ILE A 135 6.81 -10.06 12.42
N ARG A 136 6.92 -10.37 11.13
CA ARG A 136 7.71 -11.47 10.58
C ARG A 136 8.78 -10.92 9.66
N LEU A 137 9.96 -11.49 9.73
CA LEU A 137 11.07 -11.16 8.83
C LEU A 137 11.37 -12.37 7.95
N ARG A 138 11.55 -12.14 6.65
CA ARG A 138 12.05 -13.13 5.69
C ARG A 138 13.28 -12.59 5.00
N ALA A 139 14.30 -13.42 4.89
CA ALA A 139 15.54 -13.05 4.22
C ALA A 139 15.48 -13.50 2.76
N GLY A 140 15.22 -12.54 1.89
CA GLY A 140 15.00 -12.70 0.47
C GLY A 140 13.87 -11.80 -0.03
N PRO A 141 13.84 -11.45 -1.33
CA PRO A 141 12.78 -10.63 -1.89
C PRO A 141 11.47 -11.41 -2.16
N GLU A 142 11.54 -12.74 -2.20
CA GLU A 142 10.42 -13.61 -2.59
C GLU A 142 9.50 -13.96 -1.41
N ALA A 143 8.26 -14.37 -1.68
CA ALA A 143 7.29 -14.73 -0.63
C ALA A 143 7.65 -16.05 0.10
N ASN A 144 8.33 -16.94 -0.59
CA ASN A 144 8.86 -18.23 -0.13
C ASN A 144 10.25 -18.13 0.50
N ALA A 145 10.82 -16.92 0.61
CA ALA A 145 12.11 -16.70 1.27
C ALA A 145 12.12 -17.22 2.71
N ALA A 146 13.26 -17.70 3.20
CA ALA A 146 13.37 -18.27 4.54
C ALA A 146 12.94 -17.27 5.62
N GLU A 147 12.14 -17.76 6.57
CA GLU A 147 11.77 -16.99 7.75
C GLU A 147 12.98 -16.87 8.69
N VAL A 148 13.19 -15.67 9.20
CA VAL A 148 14.17 -15.44 10.26
C VAL A 148 13.55 -15.92 11.57
N SER A 149 14.16 -16.91 12.20
CA SER A 149 13.72 -17.49 13.48
C SER A 149 14.50 -16.89 14.67
N ALA A 150 13.91 -16.91 15.86
CA ALA A 150 14.62 -16.70 17.11
C ALA A 150 15.43 -17.94 17.48
N ALA A 151 16.73 -17.87 17.25
CA ALA A 151 17.67 -18.94 17.55
C ALA A 151 18.97 -18.37 18.13
N THR A 152 19.71 -19.21 18.85
CA THR A 152 21.09 -18.90 19.25
C THR A 152 22.03 -18.83 18.05
N GLU A 153 21.71 -19.57 17.00
CA GLU A 153 22.45 -19.66 15.73
C GLU A 153 22.06 -18.52 14.79
N ILE A 154 23.01 -18.07 13.96
CA ILE A 154 22.75 -17.10 12.89
C ILE A 154 22.74 -17.88 11.58
N ARG A 155 21.55 -18.11 11.03
CA ARG A 155 21.39 -18.95 9.85
C ARG A 155 21.73 -18.20 8.58
N ALA A 156 22.45 -18.85 7.68
CA ALA A 156 22.77 -18.34 6.35
C ALA A 156 21.50 -18.15 5.52
N VAL A 157 21.41 -17.02 4.85
CA VAL A 157 20.25 -16.63 4.03
C VAL A 157 20.62 -16.26 2.60
N GLN A 158 21.87 -15.84 2.38
CA GLN A 158 22.35 -15.47 1.04
C GLN A 158 23.86 -15.64 0.94
N ASN A 159 24.34 -15.92 -0.27
CA ASN A 159 25.76 -15.91 -0.59
C ASN A 159 26.02 -14.90 -1.72
N SER A 160 27.23 -14.34 -1.75
CA SER A 160 27.76 -13.63 -2.91
C SER A 160 28.13 -14.61 -4.02
N GLU A 161 28.41 -14.07 -5.20
CA GLU A 161 29.22 -14.78 -6.18
C GLU A 161 30.65 -15.00 -5.66
N GLN A 162 31.43 -15.81 -6.37
CA GLN A 162 32.83 -16.04 -6.02
C GLN A 162 33.59 -14.72 -6.02
N LEU A 163 34.31 -14.45 -4.93
CA LEU A 163 35.13 -13.25 -4.80
C LEU A 163 36.32 -13.33 -5.76
N ALA A 164 36.40 -12.34 -6.64
CA ALA A 164 37.48 -12.19 -7.60
C ALA A 164 37.77 -10.71 -7.84
N MET A 165 39.01 -10.41 -8.22
CA MET A 165 39.44 -9.06 -8.58
C MET A 165 40.13 -9.06 -9.93
N ARG A 166 40.13 -7.92 -10.61
CA ARG A 166 40.92 -7.77 -11.84
C ARG A 166 42.41 -7.83 -11.53
N THR A 167 43.18 -8.49 -12.40
CA THR A 167 44.66 -8.54 -12.31
C THR A 167 45.23 -7.12 -12.26
N GLY A 168 46.21 -6.89 -11.38
CA GLY A 168 46.84 -5.58 -11.17
C GLY A 168 46.10 -4.65 -10.22
N VAL A 169 44.90 -5.02 -9.74
CA VAL A 169 44.20 -4.31 -8.67
C VAL A 169 44.68 -4.84 -7.32
N HIS A 170 45.09 -3.92 -6.42
CA HIS A 170 45.60 -4.28 -5.09
C HIS A 170 44.52 -4.29 -4.00
N SER A 171 43.41 -3.60 -4.23
CA SER A 171 42.24 -3.57 -3.34
C SER A 171 40.98 -3.26 -4.14
N ALA A 172 39.88 -3.92 -3.82
CA ALA A 172 38.55 -3.62 -4.36
C ALA A 172 37.49 -3.78 -3.26
N GLU A 173 36.29 -3.27 -3.48
CA GLU A 173 35.14 -3.56 -2.62
C GLU A 173 34.23 -4.57 -3.32
N ALA A 174 33.76 -5.57 -2.57
CA ALA A 174 32.67 -6.44 -2.97
C ALA A 174 31.44 -6.11 -2.12
N GLU A 175 30.31 -5.92 -2.79
CA GLU A 175 29.04 -5.66 -2.15
C GLU A 175 28.14 -6.90 -2.22
N VAL A 176 27.51 -7.22 -1.10
CA VAL A 176 26.43 -8.20 -1.01
C VAL A 176 25.16 -7.47 -0.64
N LEU A 177 24.21 -7.45 -1.58
CA LEU A 177 22.88 -6.91 -1.37
C LEU A 177 21.97 -8.02 -0.87
N THR A 178 21.55 -7.93 0.39
CA THR A 178 20.60 -8.87 0.97
C THR A 178 19.20 -8.29 0.99
N GLY A 179 18.30 -8.92 0.23
CA GLY A 179 16.88 -8.58 0.27
C GLY A 179 16.27 -9.04 1.60
N LEU A 180 15.44 -8.21 2.20
CA LEU A 180 14.67 -8.52 3.38
C LEU A 180 13.21 -8.15 3.12
N ARG A 181 12.30 -9.00 3.56
CA ARG A 181 10.86 -8.77 3.52
C ARG A 181 10.34 -8.69 4.94
N VAL A 182 9.86 -7.51 5.31
CA VAL A 182 9.20 -7.24 6.59
C VAL A 182 7.70 -7.41 6.38
N GLU A 183 7.08 -8.30 7.14
CA GLU A 183 5.68 -8.62 7.00
C GLU A 183 4.94 -8.30 8.30
N LEU A 184 3.79 -7.64 8.16
CA LEU A 184 2.78 -7.59 9.20
C LEU A 184 1.86 -8.78 9.03
N VAL A 185 1.65 -9.54 10.10
CA VAL A 185 0.85 -10.77 10.07
C VAL A 185 -0.25 -10.74 11.12
N LYS A 186 -1.37 -11.40 10.83
CA LYS A 186 -2.44 -11.59 11.81
C LYS A 186 -1.96 -12.52 12.93
N LEU A 187 -2.17 -12.10 14.18
CA LEU A 187 -1.98 -12.91 15.38
C LEU A 187 -3.31 -13.09 16.14
N GLY A 188 -3.62 -14.33 16.51
CA GLY A 188 -4.71 -14.70 17.42
C GLY A 188 -6.10 -14.23 17.00
N SER A 189 -7.09 -14.42 17.88
CA SER A 189 -8.45 -13.90 17.71
C SER A 189 -8.60 -12.43 18.14
N ASP A 190 -7.51 -11.76 18.51
CA ASP A 190 -7.62 -10.49 19.21
C ASP A 190 -7.97 -9.35 18.27
N VAL A 191 -9.12 -8.74 18.60
CA VAL A 191 -9.67 -7.51 18.07
C VAL A 191 -8.67 -6.38 18.29
N LEU A 192 -8.51 -5.50 17.30
CA LEU A 192 -7.72 -4.27 17.45
C LEU A 192 -8.12 -3.52 18.73
N PRO A 193 -7.19 -2.85 19.43
CA PRO A 193 -7.40 -2.38 20.80
C PRO A 193 -8.47 -1.27 20.98
N GLY A 194 -9.26 -0.97 19.96
CA GLY A 194 -10.41 -0.09 20.02
C GLY A 194 -10.58 0.74 18.76
N ILE A 195 -11.12 1.94 18.95
CA ILE A 195 -11.32 2.95 17.90
C ILE A 195 -9.98 3.61 17.58
N GLY A 196 -9.70 3.79 16.28
CA GLY A 196 -8.68 4.72 15.81
C GLY A 196 -7.80 4.19 14.69
N VAL A 197 -6.77 4.97 14.42
CA VAL A 197 -5.68 4.67 13.49
C VAL A 197 -4.47 4.22 14.31
N PHE A 198 -4.07 2.97 14.17
CA PHE A 198 -2.99 2.38 14.95
C PHE A 198 -1.75 2.23 14.07
N PRO A 199 -0.77 3.17 14.12
CA PRO A 199 0.47 3.01 13.38
C PRO A 199 1.28 1.87 14.01
N VAL A 200 1.73 0.93 13.16
CA VAL A 200 2.67 -0.11 13.59
C VAL A 200 4.06 0.49 13.56
N THR A 201 4.56 0.93 14.70
CA THR A 201 5.85 1.65 14.82
C THR A 201 6.95 0.82 15.46
N GLY A 202 6.62 -0.34 16.03
CA GLY A 202 7.60 -1.19 16.71
C GLY A 202 6.99 -2.42 17.34
N MET A 203 7.64 -2.89 18.40
CA MET A 203 7.29 -4.13 19.12
C MET A 203 6.32 -3.89 20.27
N ALA A 204 5.58 -4.92 20.67
CA ALA A 204 4.71 -4.88 21.85
C ALA A 204 5.49 -4.62 23.15
N THR A 205 4.80 -4.12 24.17
CA THR A 205 5.30 -4.07 25.56
C THR A 205 5.69 -5.49 26.01
N GLY A 206 6.98 -5.70 26.30
CA GLY A 206 7.56 -7.03 26.59
C GLY A 206 8.49 -7.58 25.49
N TYR A 207 8.40 -7.06 24.27
CA TYR A 207 9.26 -7.42 23.13
C TYR A 207 10.11 -6.24 22.63
N GLN A 208 10.22 -5.15 23.40
CA GLN A 208 10.98 -3.95 23.01
C GLN A 208 12.48 -4.21 22.79
N GLY A 209 13.03 -5.28 23.37
CA GLY A 209 14.41 -5.71 23.11
C GLY A 209 14.59 -6.51 21.81
N ALA A 210 13.49 -6.89 21.15
CA ALA A 210 13.54 -7.68 19.92
C ALA A 210 14.19 -6.88 18.80
N ARG A 211 15.15 -7.52 18.13
CA ARG A 211 15.93 -6.94 17.03
C ARG A 211 16.35 -8.02 16.06
N MET A 212 16.63 -7.64 14.83
CA MET A 212 17.22 -8.56 13.85
C MET A 212 18.74 -8.48 13.98
N ARG A 213 19.38 -9.57 14.35
CA ARG A 213 20.83 -9.70 14.27
C ARG A 213 21.20 -10.19 12.88
N PHE A 214 21.94 -9.37 12.16
CA PHE A 214 22.44 -9.67 10.82
C PHE A 214 23.95 -9.87 10.86
N LYS A 215 24.46 -10.78 10.04
CA LYS A 215 25.88 -11.15 10.02
C LYS A 215 26.36 -11.35 8.60
N ILE A 216 27.59 -10.92 8.33
CA ILE A 216 28.31 -11.19 7.10
C ILE A 216 29.65 -11.83 7.46
N VAL A 217 29.99 -12.93 6.80
CA VAL A 217 31.24 -13.67 7.01
C VAL A 217 31.81 -14.12 5.69
N GLN A 218 33.13 -14.20 5.61
CA GLN A 218 33.78 -14.92 4.53
C GLN A 218 33.72 -16.43 4.78
N VAL A 219 33.44 -17.17 3.73
CA VAL A 219 33.48 -18.64 3.69
C VAL A 219 34.38 -19.14 2.58
N LYS A 220 34.89 -20.34 2.77
CA LYS A 220 35.95 -20.93 1.96
C LYS A 220 35.42 -22.13 1.16
N SER A 221 35.98 -22.32 -0.02
CA SER A 221 35.80 -23.45 -0.95
C SER A 221 34.43 -23.50 -1.64
N GLN A 222 33.33 -23.28 -0.93
CA GLN A 222 31.98 -23.34 -1.48
C GLN A 222 31.01 -22.39 -0.77
N PRO A 223 29.91 -21.98 -1.44
CA PRO A 223 28.82 -21.25 -0.79
C PRO A 223 28.20 -22.04 0.36
N VAL A 224 27.68 -21.35 1.36
CA VAL A 224 26.97 -21.96 2.49
C VAL A 224 25.54 -22.27 2.09
N ALA A 225 25.07 -23.49 2.39
CA ALA A 225 23.67 -23.83 2.18
C ALA A 225 22.76 -22.98 3.08
N GLU A 226 21.63 -22.52 2.55
CA GLU A 226 20.63 -21.77 3.30
C GLU A 226 20.20 -22.52 4.58
N GLY A 227 20.03 -21.79 5.68
CA GLY A 227 19.69 -22.36 6.99
C GLY A 227 20.88 -22.84 7.83
N THR A 228 22.08 -22.99 7.25
CA THR A 228 23.29 -23.40 7.98
C THR A 228 23.70 -22.33 9.00
N ASP A 229 24.10 -22.73 10.21
CA ASP A 229 24.64 -21.78 11.19
C ASP A 229 25.99 -21.22 10.71
N LEU A 230 26.09 -19.89 10.70
CA LEU A 230 27.31 -19.17 10.38
C LEU A 230 28.29 -19.13 11.57
N GLY A 231 27.87 -19.53 12.77
CA GLY A 231 28.72 -19.79 13.93
C GLY A 231 29.71 -18.66 14.29
N PRO A 232 30.67 -18.91 15.18
CA PRO A 232 31.80 -18.02 15.41
C PRO A 232 32.93 -18.32 14.41
N ILE A 233 32.79 -17.84 13.17
CA ILE A 233 33.88 -17.91 12.17
C ILE A 233 35.00 -16.94 12.57
N MET A 234 36.22 -17.44 12.78
CA MET A 234 37.41 -16.63 13.10
C MET A 234 38.11 -16.08 11.84
N ASP A 235 37.33 -15.66 10.84
CA ASP A 235 37.85 -15.05 9.61
C ASP A 235 37.96 -13.52 9.79
N PRO A 236 39.00 -12.87 9.24
CA PRO A 236 39.14 -11.41 9.27
C PRO A 236 37.93 -10.65 8.68
N CYS A 237 37.19 -11.25 7.74
CA CYS A 237 35.85 -10.78 7.39
C CYS A 237 34.80 -11.49 8.24
N ASN A 238 34.46 -10.89 9.38
CA ASN A 238 33.34 -11.27 10.22
C ASN A 238 32.76 -10.01 10.89
N ALA A 239 31.57 -9.60 10.45
CA ALA A 239 30.86 -8.46 11.02
C ALA A 239 29.43 -8.84 11.35
N SER A 240 28.92 -8.28 12.45
CA SER A 240 27.52 -8.44 12.87
C SER A 240 26.94 -7.09 13.27
N PHE A 241 25.67 -6.90 12.98
CA PHE A 241 24.93 -5.68 13.29
C PHE A 241 23.53 -6.03 13.77
N ASP A 242 23.07 -5.33 14.81
CA ASP A 242 21.73 -5.49 15.35
C ASP A 242 20.85 -4.34 14.83
N PHE A 243 19.85 -4.68 14.02
CA PHE A 243 18.85 -3.74 13.51
C PHE A 243 17.65 -3.69 14.44
N ASN A 244 17.31 -2.49 14.91
CA ASN A 244 16.07 -2.28 15.62
C ASN A 244 14.88 -2.41 14.65
N ILE A 245 13.76 -2.95 15.13
CA ILE A 245 12.61 -3.23 14.27
C ILE A 245 11.91 -1.95 13.80
N ASP A 246 11.92 -0.89 14.59
CA ASP A 246 11.41 0.44 14.19
C ASP A 246 12.15 0.99 12.96
N GLN A 247 13.47 0.76 12.87
CA GLN A 247 14.28 1.11 11.71
C GLN A 247 13.91 0.27 10.48
N LEU A 248 13.59 -1.01 10.65
CA LEU A 248 13.11 -1.85 9.54
C LEU A 248 11.70 -1.46 9.09
N ILE A 249 10.85 -0.96 10.00
CA ILE A 249 9.51 -0.47 9.70
C ILE A 249 9.54 0.88 8.96
N SER A 250 10.37 1.81 9.44
CA SER A 250 10.28 3.25 9.08
C SER A 250 11.54 3.82 8.40
N GLY A 251 12.66 3.09 8.42
CA GLY A 251 13.94 3.54 7.85
C GLY A 251 13.82 3.88 6.37
N GLY A 252 14.68 4.77 5.86
CA GLY A 252 14.57 5.26 4.47
C GLY A 252 13.41 6.22 4.21
N GLY A 253 12.81 6.81 5.26
CA GLY A 253 11.80 7.87 5.14
C GLY A 253 10.38 7.38 4.83
N THR A 254 10.10 6.08 4.98
CA THR A 254 8.75 5.56 4.77
C THR A 254 7.85 5.87 5.96
N THR A 255 6.57 6.08 5.71
CA THR A 255 5.56 6.18 6.76
C THR A 255 5.21 4.79 7.27
N PRO A 256 5.15 4.57 8.60
CA PRO A 256 4.65 3.31 9.16
C PRO A 256 3.27 2.95 8.62
N PRO A 257 2.97 1.65 8.43
CA PRO A 257 1.66 1.23 7.99
C PRO A 257 0.67 1.44 9.13
N VAL A 258 -0.55 1.82 8.79
CA VAL A 258 -1.61 2.05 9.78
C VAL A 258 -2.64 0.95 9.74
N VAL A 259 -3.04 0.47 10.92
CA VAL A 259 -4.14 -0.47 11.05
C VAL A 259 -5.38 0.29 11.49
N THR A 260 -6.49 0.08 10.79
CA THR A 260 -7.74 0.84 10.99
C THR A 260 -8.92 -0.08 11.19
N ALA A 261 -9.75 0.23 12.19
CA ALA A 261 -11.05 -0.41 12.37
C ALA A 261 -12.04 0.20 11.38
N VAL A 262 -12.27 -0.49 10.26
CA VAL A 262 -13.15 -0.04 9.17
C VAL A 262 -14.24 -1.08 8.90
N CYS A 263 -15.27 -0.67 8.19
CA CYS A 263 -16.26 -1.55 7.57
C CYS A 263 -16.08 -1.57 6.04
N ALA A 264 -16.57 -2.62 5.39
CA ALA A 264 -16.71 -2.65 3.95
C ALA A 264 -17.99 -1.91 3.54
N VAL A 265 -17.87 -0.93 2.64
CA VAL A 265 -19.04 -0.31 1.99
C VAL A 265 -19.68 -1.34 1.06
N ASP A 266 -21.00 -1.50 1.13
CA ASP A 266 -21.75 -2.41 0.27
C ASP A 266 -21.40 -2.20 -1.22
N ALA A 267 -21.09 -3.30 -1.90
CA ALA A 267 -20.69 -3.32 -3.31
C ALA A 267 -21.72 -2.67 -4.25
N SER A 268 -23.00 -2.64 -3.86
CA SER A 268 -24.08 -1.97 -4.61
C SER A 268 -23.86 -0.46 -4.76
N TYR A 269 -22.96 0.14 -3.98
CA TYR A 269 -22.56 1.54 -4.08
C TYR A 269 -21.23 1.76 -4.82
N GLN A 270 -20.58 0.72 -5.32
CA GLN A 270 -19.38 0.84 -6.15
C GLN A 270 -19.76 1.23 -7.61
N GLY A 271 -18.87 1.93 -8.31
CA GLY A 271 -19.10 2.34 -9.70
C GLY A 271 -20.05 3.53 -9.84
N SER A 272 -21.13 3.38 -10.62
CA SER A 272 -22.12 4.45 -10.89
C SER A 272 -23.08 4.72 -9.72
N GLY A 273 -22.98 3.94 -8.63
CA GLY A 273 -23.85 4.04 -7.47
C GLY A 273 -25.16 3.25 -7.62
N ARG A 274 -26.06 3.45 -6.67
CA ARG A 274 -27.37 2.78 -6.58
C ARG A 274 -28.49 3.73 -7.00
N GLU A 275 -29.37 3.27 -7.89
CA GLU A 275 -30.59 4.00 -8.24
C GLU A 275 -31.71 3.75 -7.21
N VAL A 276 -32.44 4.81 -6.87
CA VAL A 276 -33.61 4.76 -5.97
C VAL A 276 -34.85 5.15 -6.78
N PRO A 277 -35.65 4.19 -7.27
CA PRO A 277 -36.82 4.50 -8.09
C PRO A 277 -37.93 5.11 -7.23
N MET A 278 -38.16 6.42 -7.39
CA MET A 278 -39.10 7.16 -6.54
C MET A 278 -40.59 6.97 -6.90
N GLY A 279 -40.87 6.47 -8.11
CA GLY A 279 -42.23 6.29 -8.63
C GLY A 279 -42.93 7.62 -8.98
N PRO A 280 -44.07 7.55 -9.68
CA PRO A 280 -44.83 8.73 -10.07
C PRO A 280 -45.64 9.30 -8.90
N VAL A 281 -45.78 10.63 -8.86
CA VAL A 281 -46.66 11.36 -7.94
C VAL A 281 -47.52 12.34 -8.72
N THR A 282 -48.71 12.67 -8.19
CA THR A 282 -49.63 13.58 -8.87
C THR A 282 -49.40 15.02 -8.43
N ARG A 283 -49.73 15.99 -9.29
CA ARG A 283 -49.70 17.42 -8.93
C ARG A 283 -50.57 17.72 -7.69
N GLY A 284 -51.69 17.01 -7.52
CA GLY A 284 -52.59 17.18 -6.38
C GLY A 284 -51.97 16.81 -5.03
N SER A 285 -50.85 16.07 -5.04
CA SER A 285 -50.09 15.73 -3.84
C SER A 285 -49.26 16.89 -3.27
N PHE A 286 -49.25 18.06 -3.94
CA PHE A 286 -48.50 19.24 -3.52
C PHE A 286 -49.36 20.53 -3.43
N PRO A 287 -50.34 20.60 -2.53
CA PRO A 287 -51.19 21.78 -2.34
C PRO A 287 -50.44 23.11 -2.14
N GLY A 288 -49.32 23.09 -1.41
CA GLY A 288 -48.55 24.26 -1.00
C GLY A 288 -47.04 24.04 -0.98
N ARG A 289 -46.30 25.15 -0.86
CA ARG A 289 -44.84 25.16 -0.74
C ARG A 289 -44.41 24.37 0.51
N GLY A 290 -43.44 23.48 0.35
CA GLY A 290 -42.94 22.61 1.43
C GLY A 290 -43.67 21.27 1.55
N ASP A 291 -44.80 21.09 0.86
CA ASP A 291 -45.49 19.81 0.87
C ASP A 291 -44.62 18.73 0.24
N ARG A 292 -44.66 17.54 0.87
CA ARG A 292 -43.89 16.37 0.45
C ARG A 292 -44.82 15.30 -0.11
N ALA A 293 -44.37 14.61 -1.14
CA ALA A 293 -45.08 13.44 -1.68
C ALA A 293 -44.11 12.33 -2.06
N GLY A 294 -44.63 11.11 -2.06
CA GLY A 294 -43.80 9.91 -2.16
C GLY A 294 -42.98 9.70 -0.89
N SER A 295 -42.69 8.43 -0.60
CA SER A 295 -41.75 8.04 0.45
C SER A 295 -41.13 6.73 0.00
N VAL A 296 -39.90 6.79 -0.49
CA VAL A 296 -39.20 5.61 -0.96
C VAL A 296 -38.07 5.29 0.00
N PRO A 297 -38.18 4.19 0.77
CA PRO A 297 -37.12 3.77 1.68
C PRO A 297 -35.92 3.26 0.88
N PHE A 298 -34.74 3.57 1.36
CA PHE A 298 -33.48 2.98 0.90
C PHE A 298 -32.46 3.01 2.04
N ASP A 299 -31.45 2.17 1.94
CA ASP A 299 -30.55 1.91 3.05
C ASP A 299 -29.11 1.90 2.58
N ILE A 300 -28.23 2.59 3.29
CA ILE A 300 -26.79 2.51 3.07
C ILE A 300 -26.23 1.57 4.13
N SER A 301 -25.67 0.43 3.71
CA SER A 301 -25.13 -0.58 4.61
C SER A 301 -23.61 -0.62 4.56
N LEU A 302 -23.00 -0.77 5.73
CA LEU A 302 -21.60 -1.08 5.91
C LEU A 302 -21.51 -2.47 6.52
N SER A 303 -20.93 -3.39 5.76
CA SER A 303 -20.82 -4.80 6.11
C SER A 303 -19.43 -5.12 6.64
N ASN A 304 -19.31 -6.28 7.30
CA ASN A 304 -18.03 -6.81 7.77
C ASN A 304 -17.23 -5.74 8.54
N CYS A 305 -17.90 -5.11 9.51
CA CYS A 305 -17.28 -4.08 10.32
C CYS A 305 -16.26 -4.68 11.29
N ALA A 306 -15.08 -4.10 11.39
CA ALA A 306 -14.21 -4.37 12.53
C ALA A 306 -14.93 -3.99 13.84
N ALA A 307 -14.70 -4.74 14.92
CA ALA A 307 -15.29 -4.41 16.20
C ALA A 307 -14.98 -2.96 16.62
N ARG A 308 -15.97 -2.30 17.21
CA ARG A 308 -15.96 -0.89 17.66
C ARG A 308 -15.70 0.12 16.55
N ALA A 309 -15.87 -0.25 15.27
CA ALA A 309 -15.82 0.70 14.18
C ALA A 309 -16.78 1.88 14.45
N LYS A 310 -16.34 3.07 14.06
CA LYS A 310 -17.08 4.33 14.21
C LYS A 310 -17.33 4.98 12.85
N PRO A 311 -18.09 4.32 11.96
CA PRO A 311 -18.41 4.91 10.69
C PRO A 311 -19.36 6.10 10.88
N LYS A 312 -19.07 7.16 10.14
CA LYS A 312 -19.98 8.27 9.88
C LYS A 312 -20.12 8.49 8.40
N ILE A 313 -21.22 9.09 7.99
CA ILE A 313 -21.52 9.41 6.60
C ILE A 313 -21.91 10.87 6.47
N SER A 314 -21.48 11.51 5.40
CA SER A 314 -21.88 12.85 5.01
C SER A 314 -22.38 12.85 3.58
N PHE A 315 -23.25 13.79 3.24
CA PHE A 315 -23.86 13.91 1.92
C PHE A 315 -23.49 15.23 1.26
N SER A 316 -23.19 15.19 -0.03
CA SER A 316 -23.01 16.35 -0.90
C SER A 316 -23.92 16.23 -2.12
N PRO A 317 -24.40 17.35 -2.68
CA PRO A 317 -25.26 17.29 -3.83
C PRO A 317 -24.48 16.75 -5.03
N GLY A 318 -25.19 16.08 -5.94
CA GLY A 318 -24.63 15.73 -7.23
C GLY A 318 -24.40 16.94 -8.12
N PHE A 319 -24.18 16.70 -9.41
CA PHE A 319 -23.86 17.76 -10.37
C PHE A 319 -24.94 18.85 -10.47
N GLN A 320 -26.21 18.50 -10.22
CA GLN A 320 -27.33 19.43 -10.27
C GLN A 320 -27.30 20.48 -9.14
N GLY A 321 -26.58 20.21 -8.04
CA GLY A 321 -26.54 21.08 -6.87
C GLY A 321 -27.83 21.03 -6.03
N LYS A 322 -28.06 22.11 -5.28
CA LYS A 322 -29.23 22.28 -4.41
C LYS A 322 -30.21 23.29 -4.98
N VAL A 323 -31.46 23.21 -4.55
CA VAL A 323 -32.47 24.22 -4.89
C VAL A 323 -32.13 25.54 -4.16
N PRO A 324 -32.05 26.68 -4.85
CA PRO A 324 -31.76 27.97 -4.22
C PRO A 324 -32.74 28.31 -3.09
N GLY A 325 -32.22 28.71 -1.93
CA GLY A 325 -33.04 29.03 -0.75
C GLY A 325 -33.57 27.80 0.01
N TRP A 326 -33.16 26.59 -0.38
CA TRP A 326 -33.56 25.33 0.27
C TRP A 326 -32.31 24.50 0.63
N PRO A 327 -31.83 24.55 1.89
CA PRO A 327 -30.49 24.11 2.26
C PRO A 327 -30.24 22.59 2.13
N ASN A 328 -31.29 21.76 2.18
CA ASN A 328 -31.21 20.30 2.16
C ASN A 328 -31.99 19.67 1.00
N VAL A 329 -32.39 20.47 0.01
CA VAL A 329 -33.20 19.99 -1.11
C VAL A 329 -32.33 19.89 -2.35
N LEU A 330 -32.20 18.66 -2.86
CA LEU A 330 -31.50 18.36 -4.10
C LEU A 330 -32.28 18.90 -5.29
N ARG A 331 -31.56 19.56 -6.20
CA ARG A 331 -32.15 20.08 -7.43
C ARG A 331 -32.35 18.95 -8.44
N LEU A 332 -33.46 19.02 -9.18
CA LEU A 332 -33.75 18.07 -10.25
C LEU A 332 -32.86 18.33 -11.46
N ASP A 333 -32.60 17.28 -12.24
CA ASP A 333 -31.95 17.39 -13.54
C ASP A 333 -32.86 18.15 -14.52
N GLN A 334 -32.28 19.17 -15.17
CA GLN A 334 -32.96 20.06 -16.11
C GLN A 334 -32.39 19.93 -17.53
N SER A 335 -31.70 18.83 -17.83
CA SER A 335 -31.07 18.58 -19.13
C SER A 335 -32.05 18.44 -20.30
N ASP A 336 -33.34 18.18 -20.04
CA ASP A 336 -34.42 18.10 -21.04
C ASP A 336 -35.47 19.21 -20.78
N ILE A 337 -36.11 19.75 -21.83
CA ILE A 337 -37.19 20.73 -21.74
C ILE A 337 -38.44 20.21 -21.00
N ASN A 338 -38.64 18.88 -20.94
CA ASN A 338 -39.83 18.25 -20.37
C ASN A 338 -39.70 17.85 -18.89
N HIS A 339 -38.70 18.35 -18.16
CA HIS A 339 -38.50 18.03 -16.73
C HIS A 339 -39.54 18.65 -15.80
N ALA A 340 -39.71 18.04 -14.62
CA ALA A 340 -40.59 18.59 -13.60
C ALA A 340 -39.99 19.87 -12.98
N ARG A 341 -40.83 20.89 -12.78
CA ARG A 341 -40.41 22.19 -12.21
C ARG A 341 -41.02 22.43 -10.84
N ASN A 342 -40.37 23.30 -10.05
CA ASN A 342 -40.76 23.64 -8.68
C ASN A 342 -40.84 22.44 -7.73
N LEU A 343 -40.06 21.39 -8.04
CA LEU A 343 -39.84 20.24 -7.18
C LEU A 343 -38.35 20.14 -6.85
N GLY A 344 -38.07 19.45 -5.75
CA GLY A 344 -36.76 18.92 -5.43
C GLY A 344 -36.89 17.59 -4.70
N ILE A 345 -35.75 16.99 -4.34
CA ILE A 345 -35.72 15.76 -3.57
C ILE A 345 -35.08 16.04 -2.21
N VAL A 346 -35.75 15.59 -1.15
CA VAL A 346 -35.23 15.65 0.22
C VAL A 346 -35.02 14.24 0.76
N LEU A 347 -33.94 14.08 1.52
CA LEU A 347 -33.64 12.84 2.22
C LEU A 347 -33.98 13.00 3.70
N THR A 348 -34.62 12.00 4.28
CA THR A 348 -34.93 11.92 5.71
C THR A 348 -34.37 10.63 6.28
N ARG A 349 -34.15 10.62 7.60
CA ARG A 349 -33.81 9.39 8.31
C ARG A 349 -35.09 8.64 8.64
N ARG A 350 -35.12 7.31 8.51
CA ARG A 350 -36.32 6.53 8.85
C ARG A 350 -36.59 6.50 10.36
N ASP A 351 -35.55 6.62 11.18
CA ASP A 351 -35.67 6.72 12.64
C ASP A 351 -36.03 8.13 13.15
N ASP A 352 -35.91 9.15 12.29
CA ASP A 352 -36.34 10.54 12.57
C ASP A 352 -36.88 11.20 11.28
N PRO A 353 -38.08 10.79 10.80
CA PRO A 353 -38.61 11.20 9.50
C PRO A 353 -38.98 12.69 9.44
N GLY A 354 -39.11 13.34 10.60
CA GLY A 354 -39.35 14.78 10.71
C GLY A 354 -38.12 15.62 10.37
N LYS A 355 -36.92 15.01 10.39
CA LYS A 355 -35.65 15.70 10.21
C LYS A 355 -35.01 15.36 8.87
N GLU A 356 -34.72 16.41 8.11
CA GLU A 356 -33.98 16.31 6.85
C GLU A 356 -32.52 15.96 7.12
N VAL A 357 -31.95 15.13 6.27
CA VAL A 357 -30.51 14.92 6.22
C VAL A 357 -29.86 16.21 5.73
N ASN A 358 -28.87 16.71 6.47
CA ASN A 358 -28.14 17.90 6.06
C ASN A 358 -27.24 17.59 4.86
N ILE A 359 -27.44 18.32 3.77
CA ILE A 359 -26.67 18.17 2.53
C ILE A 359 -25.73 19.37 2.40
N GLY A 360 -24.44 19.10 2.24
CA GLY A 360 -23.41 20.14 2.08
C GLY A 360 -23.60 20.99 0.83
N ASP A 361 -22.68 21.91 0.59
CA ASP A 361 -22.58 22.65 -0.67
C ASP A 361 -21.53 22.00 -1.55
N ALA A 362 -21.76 21.81 -2.84
CA ALA A 362 -20.72 21.24 -3.70
C ALA A 362 -19.46 22.15 -3.70
N PRO A 363 -18.24 21.59 -3.53
CA PRO A 363 -17.89 20.16 -3.44
C PRO A 363 -17.85 19.58 -2.01
N GLU A 364 -18.10 20.40 -0.99
CA GLU A 364 -18.00 20.05 0.42
C GLU A 364 -19.16 19.16 0.89
N ALA A 365 -18.80 18.14 1.69
CA ALA A 365 -19.81 17.28 2.30
C ALA A 365 -20.46 17.99 3.50
N GLY A 366 -21.74 17.69 3.72
CA GLY A 366 -22.47 18.17 4.89
C GLY A 366 -21.90 17.61 6.20
N PRO A 367 -22.49 17.98 7.36
CA PRO A 367 -22.07 17.44 8.64
C PRO A 367 -22.22 15.92 8.66
N TYR A 368 -21.23 15.26 9.24
CA TYR A 368 -21.22 13.81 9.39
C TYR A 368 -22.30 13.35 10.35
N ILE A 369 -23.12 12.39 9.91
CA ILE A 369 -24.06 11.65 10.75
C ILE A 369 -23.50 10.27 11.06
N GLN A 370 -23.74 9.80 12.28
CA GLN A 370 -23.28 8.49 12.74
C GLN A 370 -24.20 7.40 12.20
N PHE A 371 -23.62 6.25 11.84
CA PHE A 371 -24.39 5.04 11.65
C PHE A 371 -24.95 4.53 12.99
N PRO A 372 -26.00 3.68 12.97
CA PRO A 372 -26.39 2.94 14.16
C PRO A 372 -25.22 2.14 14.76
N GLN A 373 -25.27 1.91 16.06
CA GLN A 373 -24.24 1.15 16.80
C GLN A 373 -22.83 1.76 16.73
N TYR A 374 -22.78 3.08 16.56
CA TYR A 374 -21.55 3.86 16.50
C TYR A 374 -20.60 3.56 17.67
N GLY A 375 -19.45 2.93 17.39
CA GLY A 375 -18.44 2.57 18.40
C GLY A 375 -18.81 1.38 19.28
N THR A 376 -19.96 0.75 19.04
CA THR A 376 -20.43 -0.46 19.73
C THR A 376 -20.57 -1.65 18.79
N LEU A 377 -20.22 -1.50 17.51
CA LEU A 377 -20.23 -2.57 16.53
C LEU A 377 -19.44 -3.77 17.04
N GLN A 378 -20.04 -4.95 16.92
CA GLN A 378 -19.32 -6.20 17.11
C GLN A 378 -18.54 -6.53 15.87
N ASP A 379 -17.62 -7.45 16.06
CA ASP A 379 -16.77 -7.87 14.98
C ASP A 379 -17.57 -8.60 13.89
N GLY A 380 -17.39 -8.14 12.65
CA GLY A 380 -18.07 -8.65 11.48
C GLY A 380 -19.54 -8.28 11.33
N GLU A 381 -20.04 -7.44 12.23
CA GLU A 381 -21.40 -6.93 12.20
C GLU A 381 -21.62 -6.04 10.96
N THR A 382 -22.88 -5.92 10.55
CA THR A 382 -23.31 -4.97 9.53
C THR A 382 -24.07 -3.86 10.22
N THR A 383 -23.71 -2.60 9.94
CA THR A 383 -24.51 -1.43 10.34
C THR A 383 -25.19 -0.84 9.12
N THR A 384 -26.42 -0.39 9.30
CA THR A 384 -27.27 0.10 8.21
C THR A 384 -27.86 1.44 8.58
N LEU A 385 -27.59 2.47 7.77
CA LEU A 385 -28.29 3.74 7.87
C LEU A 385 -29.55 3.70 7.02
N GLU A 386 -30.70 3.73 7.70
CA GLU A 386 -32.01 3.70 7.08
C GLU A 386 -32.48 5.11 6.68
N LEU A 387 -32.74 5.30 5.38
CA LEU A 387 -33.13 6.59 4.79
C LEU A 387 -34.45 6.49 4.02
N ALA A 388 -35.06 7.63 3.76
CA ALA A 388 -36.17 7.76 2.83
C ALA A 388 -35.99 8.99 1.93
N ALA A 389 -36.40 8.86 0.66
CA ALA A 389 -36.42 9.96 -0.30
C ALA A 389 -37.86 10.42 -0.55
N HIS A 390 -38.05 11.74 -0.61
CA HIS A 390 -39.35 12.38 -0.87
C HIS A 390 -39.21 13.46 -1.93
N TYR A 391 -40.23 13.63 -2.76
CA TYR A 391 -40.39 14.86 -3.54
C TYR A 391 -40.88 15.97 -2.62
N VAL A 392 -40.42 17.21 -2.84
CA VAL A 392 -40.86 18.39 -2.09
C VAL A 392 -41.15 19.55 -3.06
N ARG A 393 -42.26 20.25 -2.84
CA ARG A 393 -42.61 21.45 -3.62
C ARG A 393 -41.82 22.66 -3.15
N THR A 394 -41.07 23.29 -4.05
CA THR A 394 -40.12 24.35 -3.72
C THR A 394 -40.54 25.75 -4.17
N ASP A 395 -41.36 25.86 -5.22
CA ASP A 395 -41.78 27.13 -5.86
C ASP A 395 -40.60 28.09 -6.14
N HIS A 396 -39.41 27.55 -6.43
CA HIS A 396 -38.17 28.32 -6.54
C HIS A 396 -37.99 29.03 -7.89
N GLU A 397 -38.73 28.64 -8.93
CA GLU A 397 -38.62 29.22 -10.28
C GLU A 397 -39.57 30.41 -10.52
N GLY A 398 -40.10 31.03 -9.44
CA GLY A 398 -40.88 32.26 -9.49
C GLY A 398 -42.33 32.12 -9.97
N GLN A 399 -42.66 31.08 -10.75
CA GLN A 399 -44.05 30.66 -10.96
C GLN A 399 -44.44 29.66 -9.86
N GLY A 400 -45.52 29.93 -9.12
CA GLY A 400 -46.00 29.02 -8.10
C GLY A 400 -46.61 27.74 -8.69
N GLY A 401 -46.43 26.61 -8.01
CA GLY A 401 -47.03 25.34 -8.39
C GLY A 401 -46.09 24.40 -9.15
N VAL A 402 -46.42 23.11 -9.13
CA VAL A 402 -45.60 22.04 -9.73
C VAL A 402 -45.93 21.85 -11.22
N THR A 403 -44.91 21.75 -12.06
CA THR A 403 -45.05 21.33 -13.47
C THR A 403 -44.68 19.86 -13.63
N PRO A 404 -45.48 19.04 -14.34
CA PRO A 404 -45.19 17.63 -14.57
C PRO A 404 -43.94 17.43 -15.43
N GLY A 405 -43.25 16.30 -15.22
CA GLY A 405 -42.11 15.88 -16.02
C GLY A 405 -41.26 14.84 -15.28
N PRO A 406 -40.18 14.33 -15.88
CA PRO A 406 -39.18 13.55 -15.16
C PRO A 406 -38.56 14.35 -14.02
N ALA A 407 -38.29 13.69 -12.89
CA ALA A 407 -37.78 14.30 -11.68
C ALA A 407 -36.62 13.46 -11.12
N ASN A 408 -35.49 13.50 -11.81
CA ASN A 408 -34.27 12.80 -11.44
C ASN A 408 -33.34 13.72 -10.66
N SER A 409 -32.58 13.20 -9.71
CA SER A 409 -31.49 13.92 -9.06
C SER A 409 -30.41 12.94 -8.61
N SER A 410 -29.28 13.46 -8.14
CA SER A 410 -28.19 12.65 -7.61
C SER A 410 -27.61 13.26 -6.33
N VAL A 411 -27.12 12.40 -5.46
CA VAL A 411 -26.42 12.75 -4.23
C VAL A 411 -25.17 11.89 -4.14
N ARG A 412 -24.11 12.45 -3.58
CA ARG A 412 -22.89 11.71 -3.26
C ARG A 412 -22.81 11.58 -1.76
N PHE A 413 -22.23 10.48 -1.29
CA PHE A 413 -21.92 10.32 0.12
C PHE A 413 -20.47 9.93 0.31
N GLN A 414 -19.94 10.30 1.48
CA GLN A 414 -18.60 9.93 1.91
C GLN A 414 -18.70 9.27 3.28
N VAL A 415 -18.10 8.09 3.41
CA VAL A 415 -17.94 7.42 4.71
C VAL A 415 -16.58 7.80 5.28
N ARG A 416 -16.56 8.17 6.55
CA ARG A 416 -15.36 8.44 7.32
C ARG A 416 -15.40 7.61 8.61
N TYR A 417 -14.22 7.25 9.09
CA TYR A 417 -14.03 6.59 10.38
C TYR A 417 -13.34 7.58 11.33
N ASP A 418 -13.82 7.64 12.57
CA ASP A 418 -13.20 8.40 13.67
C ASP A 418 -12.01 7.69 14.29
#